data_AF-A0A6B1GPL1-F1
#
_entry.id   AF-A0A6B1GPL1-F1
#
_cell.length_a   1.000
_cell.length_b   1.000
_cell.length_c   1.000
_cell.angle_alpha   90.00
_cell.angle_beta   90.00
_cell.angle_gamma   90.00
#
_symmetry.space_group_name_H-M   'P 1'
#
loop_
_entity.id
_entity.type
_entity.pdbx_description
1 polymer ?
#
loop_
_entity_poly.entity_id
_entity_poly.type
_entity_poly.pdbx_seq_one_letter_code
_entity_poly.pdbx_strand_id
1 'polypeptide(L)'
;MTEITQKAPGKHYREGISLFKLHRLFPNEEAARKWFESALWGNERHCPRCGGNRTREASHRFMPYWCTDCRKYFSVKVGTVMEASQLPLLTWLYAIYLEAANLKGVSSMELHRALDISQKSAWFVLHRIRAAFKDGSFSKLEGIVEVDEMFVGGKQKNRHKKDRDRFRDGDGGGSSSFFGKKPVIGAISRDGKAVAAPIDSTDGKTLTRFVEASVKHGSRVYTDDHGGYGDLMETYMHRTVRHSLGEYVRSVDVHTNTIESLWSMFKRGFVGKYHRMSFKHLHRYVDEFVWRRNVRDLDTMEQMVEMVRGMANRRLRYADLVA
;
A
#
# COMPACT_ATOMS: atom_id res chain seq x y z
N MET A 1 -38.92 -6.90 -13.16
CA MET A 1 -37.74 -7.38 -12.42
C MET A 1 -37.68 -6.63 -11.12
N THR A 2 -37.94 -7.32 -10.01
CA THR A 2 -37.95 -6.73 -8.66
C THR A 2 -36.55 -6.21 -8.33
N GLU A 3 -36.42 -4.93 -8.00
CA GLU A 3 -35.17 -4.37 -7.49
C GLU A 3 -34.84 -5.06 -6.16
N ILE A 4 -33.89 -6.00 -6.22
CA ILE A 4 -33.34 -6.62 -5.02
C ILE A 4 -32.58 -5.51 -4.28
N THR A 5 -33.11 -5.04 -3.16
CA THR A 5 -32.42 -4.09 -2.28
C THR A 5 -31.12 -4.72 -1.79
N GLN A 6 -29.99 -4.28 -2.35
CA GLN A 6 -28.64 -4.75 -2.01
C GLN A 6 -28.12 -4.15 -0.69
N LYS A 7 -28.94 -4.10 0.36
CA LYS A 7 -28.46 -3.68 1.68
C LYS A 7 -27.82 -4.89 2.37
N ALA A 8 -26.50 -5.00 2.25
CA ALA A 8 -25.73 -5.95 3.03
C ALA A 8 -25.80 -5.62 4.54
N PRO A 9 -25.56 -6.57 5.45
CA PRO A 9 -25.50 -6.28 6.89
C PRO A 9 -24.28 -5.41 7.24
N GLY A 10 -24.47 -4.42 8.12
CA GLY A 10 -23.41 -3.52 8.62
C GLY A 10 -23.62 -2.04 8.27
N LYS A 11 -22.86 -1.14 8.90
CA LYS A 11 -22.79 0.27 8.49
C LYS A 11 -22.00 0.35 7.18
N HIS A 12 -22.69 0.63 6.07
CA HIS A 12 -22.03 0.92 4.79
C HIS A 12 -21.58 2.37 4.80
N TYR A 13 -20.29 2.57 5.04
CA TYR A 13 -19.67 3.88 4.90
C TYR A 13 -19.27 4.20 3.45
N ARG A 14 -19.40 3.23 2.53
CA ARG A 14 -18.94 3.35 1.14
C ARG A 14 -19.88 2.64 0.17
N GLU A 15 -20.03 3.20 -1.02
CA GLU A 15 -20.68 2.59 -2.16
C GLU A 15 -19.72 1.66 -2.93
N GLY A 16 -20.09 0.39 -2.98
CA GLY A 16 -19.42 -0.61 -3.80
C GLY A 16 -19.92 -0.56 -5.26
N ILE A 17 -19.06 -0.94 -6.20
CA ILE A 17 -19.49 -1.31 -7.55
C ILE A 17 -19.42 -2.82 -7.70
N SER A 18 -20.50 -3.44 -8.19
CA SER A 18 -20.50 -4.88 -8.47
C SER A 18 -19.74 -5.19 -9.75
N LEU A 19 -19.22 -6.41 -9.88
CA LEU A 19 -18.51 -6.85 -11.08
C LEU A 19 -19.36 -6.72 -12.35
N PHE A 20 -20.66 -7.03 -12.27
CA PHE A 20 -21.58 -6.88 -13.40
C PHE A 20 -21.83 -5.42 -13.76
N LYS A 21 -21.97 -4.53 -12.77
CA LYS A 21 -22.10 -3.08 -13.03
C LYS A 21 -20.82 -2.53 -13.67
N LEU A 22 -19.66 -2.94 -13.17
CA LEU A 22 -18.37 -2.59 -13.74
C LEU A 22 -18.24 -3.04 -15.20
N HIS A 23 -18.61 -4.29 -15.50
CA HIS A 23 -18.57 -4.80 -16.87
C HIS A 23 -19.48 -4.02 -17.83
N ARG A 24 -20.67 -3.58 -17.37
CA ARG A 24 -21.56 -2.73 -18.18
C ARG A 24 -20.97 -1.35 -18.44
N LEU A 25 -20.23 -0.78 -17.48
CA LEU A 25 -19.53 0.50 -17.66
C LEU A 25 -18.32 0.39 -18.60
N PHE A 26 -17.64 -0.76 -18.59
CA PHE A 26 -16.41 -0.99 -19.36
C PHE A 26 -16.55 -2.25 -20.24
N PRO A 27 -17.36 -2.21 -21.30
CA PRO A 27 -17.62 -3.39 -22.13
C PRO A 27 -16.46 -3.76 -23.06
N ASN A 28 -15.49 -2.86 -23.29
CA ASN A 28 -14.41 -3.06 -24.26
C ASN A 28 -13.14 -2.23 -23.94
N GLU A 29 -12.07 -2.47 -24.70
CA GLU A 29 -10.78 -1.78 -24.56
C GLU A 29 -10.88 -0.25 -24.73
N GLU A 30 -11.80 0.21 -25.58
CA GLU A 30 -11.99 1.63 -25.85
C GLU A 30 -12.60 2.36 -24.65
N ALA A 31 -13.58 1.76 -23.99
CA ALA A 31 -14.14 2.26 -22.74
C ALA A 31 -13.07 2.29 -21.62
N ALA A 32 -12.26 1.22 -21.52
CA ALA A 32 -11.14 1.19 -20.58
C ALA A 32 -10.11 2.29 -20.88
N ARG A 33 -9.75 2.51 -22.15
CA ARG A 33 -8.84 3.59 -22.58
C ARG A 33 -9.34 4.95 -22.11
N LYS A 34 -10.59 5.31 -22.44
CA LYS A 34 -11.20 6.59 -22.04
C LYS A 34 -11.22 6.80 -20.53
N TRP A 35 -11.46 5.73 -19.77
CA TRP A 35 -11.40 5.80 -18.32
C TRP A 35 -9.98 6.08 -17.80
N PHE A 36 -8.96 5.39 -18.34
CA PHE A 36 -7.57 5.67 -17.98
C PHE A 36 -7.12 7.07 -18.40
N GLU A 37 -7.57 7.58 -19.56
CA GLU A 37 -7.32 8.98 -19.96
C GLU A 37 -7.88 9.94 -18.92
N SER A 38 -9.15 9.79 -18.55
CA SER A 38 -9.82 10.64 -17.58
C SER A 38 -9.14 10.58 -16.20
N ALA A 39 -8.76 9.38 -15.75
CA ALA A 39 -8.11 9.19 -14.46
C ALA A 39 -6.69 9.78 -14.40
N LEU A 40 -5.91 9.66 -15.49
CA LEU A 40 -4.51 10.10 -15.54
C LEU A 40 -4.34 11.58 -15.92
N TRP A 41 -5.19 12.08 -16.81
CA TRP A 41 -5.02 13.38 -17.46
C TRP A 41 -6.18 14.35 -17.20
N GLY A 42 -7.28 13.88 -16.60
CA GLY A 42 -8.46 14.70 -16.41
C GLY A 42 -9.01 15.18 -17.74
N ASN A 43 -9.09 16.50 -17.91
CA ASN A 43 -9.63 17.14 -19.11
C ASN A 43 -8.58 17.42 -20.20
N GLU A 44 -7.28 17.39 -19.88
CA GLU A 44 -6.22 17.79 -20.81
C GLU A 44 -5.13 16.72 -20.90
N ARG A 45 -4.91 16.17 -22.10
CA ARG A 45 -3.90 15.13 -22.33
C ARG A 45 -2.50 15.73 -22.36
N HIS A 46 -1.65 15.26 -21.44
CA HIS A 46 -0.22 15.61 -21.42
C HIS A 46 0.66 14.46 -21.92
N CYS A 47 1.77 14.81 -22.58
CA CYS A 47 2.77 13.82 -22.98
C CYS A 47 3.56 13.34 -21.76
N PRO A 48 3.53 12.05 -21.41
CA PRO A 48 4.24 11.51 -20.24
C PRO A 48 5.78 11.52 -20.40
N ARG A 49 6.30 11.89 -21.58
CA ARG A 49 7.75 11.93 -21.85
C ARG A 49 8.35 13.31 -21.67
N CYS A 50 7.63 14.37 -22.07
CA CYS A 50 8.15 15.74 -22.06
C CYS A 50 7.24 16.75 -21.33
N GLY A 51 6.10 16.32 -20.79
CA GLY A 51 5.13 17.18 -20.10
C GLY A 51 4.29 18.09 -21.01
N GLY A 52 4.66 18.22 -22.29
CA GLY A 52 3.95 19.06 -23.25
C GLY A 52 2.51 18.63 -23.51
N ASN A 53 1.62 19.59 -23.72
CA ASN A 53 0.20 19.39 -23.98
C ASN A 53 -0.18 19.41 -25.47
N ARG A 54 0.75 19.78 -26.36
CA ARG A 54 0.52 19.80 -27.81
C ARG A 54 0.52 18.39 -28.39
N THR A 55 -0.62 17.71 -28.24
CA THR A 55 -0.81 16.30 -28.57
C THR A 55 -1.97 16.10 -29.54
N ARG A 56 -1.87 15.11 -30.43
CA ARG A 56 -2.92 14.74 -31.38
C ARG A 56 -3.18 13.24 -31.36
N GLU A 57 -4.35 12.82 -31.82
CA GLU A 57 -4.60 11.40 -32.09
C GLU A 57 -3.76 10.92 -33.28
N ALA A 58 -3.45 9.63 -33.28
CA ALA A 58 -2.66 8.97 -34.29
C ALA A 58 -3.25 7.61 -34.63
N SER A 59 -3.16 7.23 -35.90
CA SER A 59 -3.60 5.93 -36.42
C SER A 59 -2.64 4.78 -36.05
N HIS A 60 -2.09 4.79 -34.83
CA HIS A 60 -1.17 3.77 -34.33
C HIS A 60 -1.87 2.89 -33.29
N ARG A 61 -2.06 1.60 -33.62
CA ARG A 61 -2.86 0.63 -32.85
C ARG A 61 -2.57 0.60 -31.34
N PHE A 62 -1.30 0.63 -30.95
CA PHE A 62 -0.90 0.50 -29.52
C PHE A 62 -0.52 1.82 -28.83
N MET A 63 -0.38 2.89 -29.61
CA MET A 63 0.11 4.20 -29.15
C MET A 63 -0.67 5.30 -29.86
N PRO A 64 -1.97 5.44 -29.55
CA PRO A 64 -2.91 6.22 -30.33
C PRO A 64 -2.71 7.74 -30.22
N TYR A 65 -1.64 8.21 -29.56
CA TYR A 65 -1.36 9.64 -29.44
C TYR A 65 0.05 9.96 -29.92
N TRP A 66 0.18 11.15 -30.52
CA TRP A 66 1.43 11.73 -30.96
C TRP A 66 1.65 13.08 -30.27
N CYS A 67 2.81 13.25 -29.66
CA CYS A 67 3.23 14.54 -29.11
C CYS A 67 3.99 15.34 -30.17
N THR A 68 3.56 16.57 -30.44
CA THR A 68 4.22 17.45 -31.42
C THR A 68 5.49 18.11 -30.88
N ASP A 69 5.59 18.29 -29.56
CA ASP A 69 6.79 18.84 -28.90
C ASP A 69 7.99 17.90 -29.02
N CYS A 70 7.84 16.65 -28.54
CA CYS A 70 8.93 15.67 -28.54
C CYS A 70 8.91 14.70 -29.72
N ARG A 71 7.93 14.81 -30.62
CA ARG A 71 7.77 13.97 -31.82
C ARG A 71 7.81 12.47 -31.53
N LYS A 72 7.10 12.03 -30.48
CA LYS A 72 7.02 10.62 -30.07
C LYS A 72 5.57 10.18 -29.90
N TYR A 73 5.31 8.92 -30.25
CA TYR A 73 4.05 8.24 -29.95
C TYR A 73 3.97 7.85 -28.47
N PHE A 74 2.76 7.85 -27.94
CA PHE A 74 2.47 7.38 -26.59
C PHE A 74 1.04 6.86 -26.44
N SER A 75 0.78 6.23 -25.30
CA SER A 75 -0.54 5.78 -24.83
C SER A 75 -0.65 6.05 -23.33
N VAL A 76 -1.82 5.79 -22.74
CA VAL A 76 -2.05 5.83 -21.28
C VAL A 76 -1.11 4.89 -20.49
N LYS A 77 -0.47 3.92 -21.16
CA LYS A 77 0.52 3.03 -20.55
C LYS A 77 1.90 3.67 -20.40
N VAL A 78 2.24 4.65 -21.24
CA VAL A 78 3.59 5.23 -21.25
C VAL A 78 3.80 6.10 -20.02
N GLY A 79 4.94 5.94 -19.34
CA GLY A 79 5.24 6.66 -18.11
C GLY A 79 4.49 6.13 -16.89
N THR A 80 3.76 5.01 -17.00
CA THR A 80 3.01 4.44 -15.87
C THR A 80 3.51 3.04 -15.51
N VAL A 81 2.97 2.49 -14.42
CA VAL A 81 3.21 1.09 -14.07
C VAL A 81 2.57 0.14 -15.07
N MET A 82 1.98 0.58 -16.19
CA MET A 82 1.53 -0.29 -17.26
C MET A 82 2.48 -0.30 -18.47
N GLU A 83 3.53 0.54 -18.48
CA GLU A 83 4.44 0.68 -19.62
C GLU A 83 5.05 -0.66 -20.03
N ALA A 84 5.12 -0.92 -21.34
CA ALA A 84 5.59 -2.18 -21.93
C ALA A 84 4.81 -3.45 -21.50
N SER A 85 3.66 -3.30 -20.83
CA SER A 85 2.76 -4.44 -20.57
C SER A 85 2.01 -4.84 -21.82
N GLN A 86 2.11 -6.11 -22.18
CA GLN A 86 1.34 -6.74 -23.26
C GLN A 86 -0.11 -7.04 -22.85
N LEU A 87 -0.46 -6.89 -21.57
CA LEU A 87 -1.83 -7.12 -21.11
C LEU A 87 -2.77 -6.01 -21.65
N PRO A 88 -3.98 -6.35 -22.10
CA PRO A 88 -5.01 -5.38 -22.49
C PRO A 88 -5.35 -4.40 -21.35
N LEU A 89 -5.84 -3.21 -21.68
CA LEU A 89 -6.21 -2.21 -20.68
C LEU A 89 -7.39 -2.69 -19.83
N LEU A 90 -8.31 -3.43 -20.42
CA LEU A 90 -9.45 -4.02 -19.72
C LEU A 90 -8.97 -5.01 -18.64
N THR A 91 -7.95 -5.81 -18.91
CA THR A 91 -7.32 -6.70 -17.90
C THR A 91 -6.73 -5.89 -16.73
N TRP A 92 -6.06 -4.77 -17.01
CA TRP A 92 -5.55 -3.88 -15.96
C TRP A 92 -6.68 -3.26 -15.15
N LEU A 93 -7.76 -2.81 -15.80
CA LEU A 93 -8.94 -2.26 -15.15
C LEU A 93 -9.55 -3.26 -14.17
N TYR A 94 -9.76 -4.50 -14.59
CA TYR A 94 -10.28 -5.55 -13.70
C TYR A 94 -9.30 -5.91 -12.58
N ALA A 95 -7.99 -5.89 -12.83
CA ALA A 95 -7.00 -6.09 -11.77
C ALA A 95 -7.08 -5.01 -10.69
N ILE A 96 -7.20 -3.75 -11.11
CA ILE A 96 -7.35 -2.58 -10.22
C ILE A 96 -8.66 -2.66 -9.44
N TYR A 97 -9.77 -3.00 -10.11
CA TYR A 97 -11.05 -3.21 -9.45
C TYR A 97 -10.98 -4.32 -8.39
N LEU A 98 -10.39 -5.48 -8.71
CA LEU A 98 -10.26 -6.57 -7.76
C LEU A 98 -9.41 -6.15 -6.56
N GLU A 99 -8.32 -5.42 -6.77
CA GLU A 99 -7.49 -4.91 -5.69
C GLU A 99 -8.24 -3.90 -4.81
N ALA A 100 -9.09 -3.05 -5.39
CA ALA A 100 -9.86 -2.01 -4.69
C ALA A 100 -11.03 -2.63 -3.90
N ALA A 101 -11.82 -3.49 -4.54
CA ALA A 101 -12.99 -4.11 -3.96
C ALA A 101 -12.64 -5.05 -2.79
N ASN A 102 -11.49 -5.75 -2.87
CA ASN A 102 -11.05 -6.67 -1.84
C ASN A 102 -10.23 -5.96 -0.75
N LEU A 103 -10.89 -5.53 0.32
CA LEU A 103 -10.28 -4.83 1.47
C LEU A 103 -9.09 -5.55 2.13
N LYS A 104 -8.98 -6.87 1.96
CA LYS A 104 -7.92 -7.69 2.56
C LYS A 104 -6.78 -8.01 1.58
N GLY A 105 -6.78 -7.41 0.40
CA GLY A 105 -5.84 -7.74 -0.68
C GLY A 105 -6.35 -8.84 -1.60
N VAL A 106 -5.65 -8.99 -2.74
CA VAL A 106 -5.82 -10.09 -3.69
C VAL A 106 -4.50 -10.83 -3.84
N SER A 107 -4.55 -12.16 -3.75
CA SER A 107 -3.37 -12.99 -3.99
C SER A 107 -3.13 -13.15 -5.49
N SER A 108 -1.89 -13.38 -5.90
CA SER A 108 -1.61 -13.70 -7.32
C SER A 108 -2.35 -14.95 -7.79
N MET A 109 -2.64 -15.89 -6.88
CA MET A 109 -3.40 -17.12 -7.16
C MET A 109 -4.86 -16.84 -7.51
N GLU A 110 -5.49 -15.91 -6.80
CA GLU A 110 -6.87 -15.51 -7.11
C GLU A 110 -6.91 -14.65 -8.36
N LEU A 111 -6.00 -13.66 -8.47
CA LEU A 111 -6.00 -12.73 -9.59
C LEU A 111 -5.80 -13.45 -10.92
N HIS A 112 -4.89 -14.44 -10.98
CA HIS A 112 -4.64 -15.16 -12.23
C HIS A 112 -5.85 -15.99 -12.68
N ARG A 113 -6.61 -16.56 -11.73
CA ARG A 113 -7.84 -17.31 -12.04
C ARG A 113 -8.96 -16.39 -12.45
N ALA A 114 -9.07 -15.23 -11.79
CA ALA A 114 -10.12 -14.26 -12.08
C ALA A 114 -9.94 -13.57 -13.44
N LEU A 115 -8.69 -13.37 -13.87
CA LEU A 115 -8.37 -12.65 -15.12
C LEU A 115 -7.92 -13.56 -16.27
N ASP A 116 -7.85 -14.87 -16.05
CA ASP A 116 -7.35 -15.86 -17.00
C ASP A 116 -5.97 -15.50 -17.58
N ILE A 117 -5.02 -15.20 -16.68
CA ILE A 117 -3.63 -14.91 -17.03
C ILE A 117 -2.70 -15.88 -16.31
N SER A 118 -1.43 -15.93 -16.72
CA SER A 118 -0.45 -16.71 -15.96
C SER A 118 -0.30 -16.17 -14.53
N GLN A 119 -0.06 -17.05 -13.56
CA GLN A 119 0.21 -16.64 -12.18
C GLN A 119 1.40 -15.68 -12.08
N LYS A 120 2.43 -15.88 -12.92
CA LYS A 120 3.59 -14.99 -13.02
C LYS A 120 3.20 -13.58 -13.45
N SER A 121 2.30 -13.47 -14.45
CA SER A 121 1.75 -12.19 -14.90
C SER A 121 0.94 -11.53 -13.80
N ALA A 122 0.06 -12.28 -13.12
CA ALA A 122 -0.74 -11.78 -12.01
C ALA A 122 0.13 -11.26 -10.85
N TRP A 123 1.17 -12.02 -10.46
CA TRP A 123 2.14 -11.60 -9.45
C TRP A 123 2.84 -10.30 -9.86
N PHE A 124 3.25 -10.19 -11.13
CA PHE A 124 3.92 -8.99 -11.62
C PHE A 124 2.98 -7.79 -11.66
N VAL A 125 1.74 -7.96 -12.15
CA VAL A 125 0.70 -6.93 -12.13
C VAL A 125 0.47 -6.41 -10.73
N LEU A 126 0.29 -7.29 -9.74
CA LEU A 126 0.06 -6.86 -8.36
C LEU A 126 1.26 -6.08 -7.79
N HIS A 127 2.51 -6.46 -8.09
CA HIS A 127 3.67 -5.67 -7.66
C HIS A 127 3.76 -4.30 -8.35
N ARG A 128 3.33 -4.21 -9.61
CA ARG A 128 3.24 -2.95 -10.34
C ARG A 128 2.14 -2.06 -9.76
N ILE A 129 0.98 -2.62 -9.42
CA ILE A 129 -0.08 -1.91 -8.70
C ILE A 129 0.44 -1.44 -7.33
N ARG A 130 1.12 -2.29 -6.55
CA ARG A 130 1.69 -1.88 -5.27
C ARG A 130 2.72 -0.77 -5.36
N ALA A 131 3.43 -0.64 -6.49
CA ALA A 131 4.33 0.48 -6.70
C ALA A 131 3.59 1.82 -6.73
N ALA A 132 2.29 1.83 -7.05
CA ALA A 132 1.43 3.01 -7.00
C ALA A 132 1.15 3.50 -5.58
N PHE A 133 1.16 2.60 -4.59
CA PHE A 133 0.80 2.89 -3.19
C PHE A 133 1.92 3.54 -2.38
N LYS A 134 3.15 3.56 -2.89
CA LYS A 134 4.25 4.25 -2.20
C LYS A 134 3.95 5.75 -2.22
N ASP A 135 3.38 6.28 -1.16
CA ASP A 135 3.09 7.70 -1.07
C ASP A 135 4.36 8.49 -0.79
N GLY A 136 4.64 9.46 -1.66
CA GLY A 136 5.73 10.42 -1.50
C GLY A 136 5.27 11.79 -0.99
N SER A 137 3.97 11.96 -0.73
CA SER A 137 3.36 13.28 -0.56
C SER A 137 2.24 13.33 0.48
N PHE A 138 2.36 12.58 1.58
CA PHE A 138 1.51 12.88 2.72
C PHE A 138 2.07 14.10 3.46
N SER A 139 1.21 15.08 3.69
CA SER A 139 1.41 16.05 4.76
C SER A 139 1.72 15.28 6.05
N LYS A 140 2.69 15.76 6.83
CA LYS A 140 3.02 15.16 8.13
C LYS A 140 1.75 14.98 8.96
N LEU A 141 1.66 13.86 9.67
CA LEU A 141 0.58 13.58 10.60
C LEU A 141 0.55 14.64 11.71
N GLU A 142 -0.65 14.96 12.18
CA GLU A 142 -0.86 15.92 13.26
C GLU A 142 -1.97 15.46 14.22
N GLY A 143 -2.13 16.20 15.32
CA GLY A 143 -3.08 15.88 16.38
C GLY A 143 -2.53 14.87 17.38
N ILE A 144 -3.28 13.79 17.62
CA ILE A 144 -2.83 12.63 18.42
C ILE A 144 -2.33 11.57 17.46
N VAL A 145 -1.03 11.28 17.54
CA VAL A 145 -0.36 10.30 16.70
C VAL A 145 0.15 9.15 17.56
N GLU A 146 -0.26 7.94 17.21
CA GLU A 146 0.24 6.70 17.81
C GLU A 146 1.38 6.16 16.95
N VAL A 147 2.48 5.75 17.57
CA VAL A 147 3.67 5.22 16.91
C VAL A 147 4.06 3.90 17.59
N ASP A 148 4.34 2.88 16.78
CA ASP A 148 4.62 1.52 17.24
C ASP A 148 5.35 0.73 16.15
N GLU A 149 5.97 -0.38 16.54
CA GLU A 149 6.73 -1.27 15.68
C GLU A 149 6.12 -2.67 15.64
N MET A 150 6.18 -3.28 14.46
CA MET A 150 5.96 -4.71 14.31
C MET A 150 7.16 -5.39 13.70
N PHE A 151 7.31 -6.68 13.99
CA PHE A 151 8.38 -7.51 13.45
C PHE A 151 7.82 -8.54 12.48
N VAL A 152 8.23 -8.46 11.22
CA VAL A 152 7.79 -9.35 10.14
C VAL A 152 8.80 -10.47 9.93
N GLY A 153 8.36 -11.71 10.02
CA GLY A 153 9.20 -12.88 9.76
C GLY A 153 8.60 -14.17 10.32
N GLY A 154 9.20 -15.30 9.96
CA GLY A 154 8.74 -16.62 10.39
C GLY A 154 8.87 -16.81 11.91
N LYS A 155 7.94 -17.59 12.50
CA LYS A 155 8.05 -18.00 13.91
C LYS A 155 9.28 -18.88 14.08
N GLN A 156 10.11 -18.61 15.10
CA GLN A 156 11.29 -19.43 15.37
C GLN A 156 10.98 -20.92 15.54
N LYS A 157 9.88 -21.25 16.21
CA LYS A 157 9.44 -22.65 16.39
C LYS A 157 9.16 -23.41 15.09
N ASN A 158 8.88 -22.69 13.99
CA ASN A 158 8.62 -23.28 12.67
C ASN A 158 9.88 -23.34 11.79
N ARG A 159 11.05 -22.89 12.28
CA ARG A 159 12.32 -23.00 11.55
C ARG A 159 12.83 -24.43 11.60
N HIS A 160 13.55 -24.84 10.54
CA HIS A 160 14.27 -26.11 10.56
C HIS A 160 15.27 -26.15 11.72
N LYS A 161 15.46 -27.33 12.32
CA LYS A 161 16.32 -27.53 13.50
C LYS A 161 17.71 -26.90 13.32
N LYS A 162 18.36 -27.14 12.17
CA LYS A 162 19.67 -26.54 11.83
C LYS A 162 19.70 -25.01 11.87
N ASP A 163 18.62 -24.35 11.43
CA ASP A 163 18.54 -22.90 11.42
C ASP A 163 18.25 -22.38 12.83
N ARG A 164 17.40 -23.08 13.58
CA ARG A 164 17.10 -22.74 14.98
C ARG A 164 18.33 -22.88 15.89
N ASP A 165 19.13 -23.92 15.69
CA ASP A 165 20.31 -24.20 16.52
C ASP A 165 21.44 -23.19 16.21
N ARG A 166 21.59 -22.77 14.93
CA ARG A 166 22.46 -21.63 14.54
C ARG A 166 22.20 -20.32 15.29
N PHE A 167 20.96 -20.10 15.74
CA PHE A 167 20.56 -18.91 16.49
C PHE A 167 20.53 -19.13 18.01
N ARG A 168 20.76 -20.35 18.50
CA ARG A 168 20.94 -20.64 19.95
C ARG A 168 22.39 -20.44 20.39
N ASP A 169 23.35 -20.71 19.50
CA ASP A 169 24.76 -20.86 19.86
C ASP A 169 25.62 -19.57 19.73
N GLY A 170 24.98 -18.41 19.61
CA GLY A 170 25.62 -17.10 19.79
C GLY A 170 25.81 -16.29 18.50
N ASP A 171 25.04 -15.20 18.36
CA ASP A 171 25.48 -13.97 17.68
C ASP A 171 24.51 -12.77 17.88
N GLY A 172 24.12 -12.49 19.13
CA GLY A 172 23.44 -11.25 19.45
C GLY A 172 22.71 -11.25 20.79
N GLY A 173 23.08 -10.34 21.67
CA GLY A 173 22.44 -10.11 22.97
C GLY A 173 21.07 -9.44 22.85
N GLY A 174 20.10 -10.12 22.23
CA GLY A 174 18.71 -9.70 22.15
C GLY A 174 17.76 -10.82 22.53
N SER A 175 16.52 -10.49 22.90
CA SER A 175 15.48 -11.50 23.12
C SER A 175 15.33 -12.39 21.88
N SER A 176 15.44 -13.70 22.06
CA SER A 176 15.36 -14.73 21.02
C SER A 176 14.16 -14.54 20.07
N SER A 177 13.07 -13.95 20.54
CA SER A 177 11.84 -13.68 19.77
C SER A 177 11.98 -12.79 18.52
N PHE A 178 13.05 -11.99 18.38
CA PHE A 178 13.22 -11.01 17.30
C PHE A 178 14.22 -11.40 16.20
N PHE A 179 15.05 -12.43 16.43
CA PHE A 179 16.11 -12.82 15.49
C PHE A 179 15.57 -13.30 14.13
N GLY A 180 16.10 -12.69 13.07
CA GLY A 180 15.75 -12.97 11.67
C GLY A 180 14.37 -12.46 11.26
N LYS A 181 13.82 -11.47 11.97
CA LYS A 181 12.65 -10.68 11.56
C LYS A 181 13.09 -9.30 11.10
N LYS A 182 12.34 -8.70 10.19
CA LYS A 182 12.54 -7.31 9.76
C LYS A 182 11.59 -6.40 10.55
N PRO A 183 12.09 -5.39 11.27
CA PRO A 183 11.22 -4.41 11.92
C PRO A 183 10.54 -3.51 10.88
N VAL A 184 9.32 -3.11 11.19
CA VAL A 184 8.50 -2.14 10.47
C VAL A 184 7.93 -1.19 11.50
N ILE A 185 8.20 0.10 11.36
CA ILE A 185 7.60 1.15 12.17
C ILE A 185 6.41 1.75 11.44
N GLY A 186 5.43 2.21 12.20
CA GLY A 186 4.31 2.99 11.68
C GLY A 186 3.96 4.13 12.60
N ALA A 187 3.24 5.10 12.04
CA ALA A 187 2.59 6.17 12.75
C ALA A 187 1.17 6.33 12.21
N ILE A 188 0.20 6.60 13.07
CA ILE A 188 -1.19 6.81 12.68
C ILE A 188 -1.83 7.92 13.52
N SER A 189 -2.49 8.85 12.86
CA SER A 189 -3.37 9.80 13.56
C SER A 189 -4.69 9.09 13.86
N ARG A 190 -5.22 9.20 15.10
CA ARG A 190 -6.40 8.44 15.54
C ARG A 190 -7.61 8.56 14.61
N ASP A 191 -7.85 9.77 14.10
CA ASP A 191 -8.95 10.08 13.19
C ASP A 191 -8.51 10.17 11.71
N GLY A 192 -7.26 9.83 11.41
CA GLY A 192 -6.62 10.25 10.18
C GLY A 192 -5.96 9.14 9.37
N LYS A 193 -4.84 9.54 8.78
CA LYS A 193 -3.99 8.73 7.92
C LYS A 193 -2.92 7.99 8.72
N ALA A 194 -2.39 6.95 8.11
CA ALA A 194 -1.25 6.19 8.57
C ALA A 194 -0.07 6.37 7.62
N VAL A 195 1.13 6.15 8.14
CA VAL A 195 2.37 5.97 7.39
C VAL A 195 3.17 4.85 8.04
N ALA A 196 3.88 4.05 7.25
CA ALA A 196 4.71 2.98 7.79
C ALA A 196 5.85 2.64 6.83
N ALA A 197 6.95 2.13 7.38
CA ALA A 197 8.10 1.73 6.58
C ALA A 197 8.87 0.60 7.28
N PRO A 198 9.43 -0.37 6.51
CA PRO A 198 10.46 -1.25 7.03
C PRO A 198 11.69 -0.42 7.44
N ILE A 199 12.29 -0.75 8.59
CA ILE A 199 13.49 -0.10 9.11
C ILE A 199 14.61 -1.13 9.31
N ASP A 200 15.82 -0.64 9.51
CA ASP A 200 17.01 -1.48 9.69
C ASP A 200 17.21 -1.90 11.14
N SER A 201 16.84 -1.04 12.09
CA SER A 201 16.97 -1.24 13.53
C SER A 201 15.88 -0.46 14.27
N THR A 202 15.63 -0.82 15.53
CA THR A 202 14.74 -0.09 16.45
C THR A 202 15.54 0.77 17.44
N ASP A 203 16.70 1.29 17.02
CA ASP A 203 17.46 2.24 17.84
C ASP A 203 16.80 3.63 17.84
N GLY A 204 17.00 4.40 18.92
CA GLY A 204 16.31 5.68 19.08
C GLY A 204 16.55 6.67 17.95
N LYS A 205 17.77 6.69 17.37
CA LYS A 205 18.08 7.56 16.23
C LYS A 205 17.26 7.21 14.98
N THR A 206 16.97 5.93 14.76
CA THR A 206 16.16 5.46 13.62
C THR A 206 14.69 5.75 13.85
N LEU A 207 14.20 5.49 15.07
CA LEU A 207 12.81 5.76 15.46
C LEU A 207 12.49 7.26 15.41
N THR A 208 13.33 8.09 16.03
CA THR A 208 13.19 9.56 16.05
C THR A 208 13.17 10.12 14.63
N ARG A 209 14.10 9.69 13.76
CA ARG A 209 14.11 10.16 12.35
C ARG A 209 12.84 9.82 11.58
N PHE A 210 12.25 8.64 11.83
CA PHE A 210 10.98 8.29 11.20
C PHE A 210 9.85 9.19 11.71
N VAL A 211 9.77 9.42 13.03
CA VAL A 211 8.75 10.28 13.64
C VAL A 211 8.88 11.72 13.15
N GLU A 212 10.09 12.27 13.11
CA GLU A 212 10.35 13.62 12.60
C GLU A 212 9.97 13.79 11.13
N ALA A 213 10.26 12.79 10.29
CA ALA A 213 9.87 12.81 8.88
C ALA A 213 8.34 12.73 8.71
N SER A 214 7.66 12.06 9.63
CA SER A 214 6.25 11.63 9.47
C SER A 214 5.25 12.46 10.27
N VAL A 215 5.67 13.11 11.35
CA VAL A 215 4.81 13.76 12.34
C VAL A 215 5.22 15.22 12.53
N LYS A 216 4.24 16.12 12.47
CA LYS A 216 4.44 17.56 12.63
C LYS A 216 4.91 17.88 14.05
N HIS A 217 5.98 18.68 14.17
CA HIS A 217 6.50 19.13 15.47
C HIS A 217 5.39 19.77 16.34
N GLY A 218 5.44 19.52 17.65
CA GLY A 218 4.42 19.97 18.61
C GLY A 218 3.16 19.10 18.67
N SER A 219 3.06 18.03 17.87
CA SER A 219 1.96 17.05 18.00
C SER A 219 2.07 16.21 19.28
N ARG A 220 0.96 15.59 19.69
CA ARG A 220 0.92 14.62 20.79
C ARG A 220 1.28 13.24 20.24
N VAL A 221 2.37 12.66 20.73
CA VAL A 221 2.88 11.37 20.25
C VAL A 221 2.73 10.34 21.37
N TYR A 222 2.08 9.21 21.07
CA TYR A 222 1.91 8.10 22.00
C TYR A 222 2.64 6.87 21.48
N THR A 223 3.51 6.30 22.32
CA THR A 223 4.27 5.07 22.02
C THR A 223 4.08 4.04 23.13
N ASP A 224 4.54 2.83 22.90
CA ASP A 224 4.79 1.88 24.00
C ASP A 224 5.98 2.34 24.88
N ASP A 225 6.29 1.57 25.93
CA ASP A 225 7.39 1.85 26.87
C ASP A 225 8.77 1.42 26.33
N HIS A 226 8.95 1.36 25.01
CA HIS A 226 10.23 1.03 24.40
C HIS A 226 11.23 2.19 24.58
N GLY A 227 12.36 1.91 25.23
CA GLY A 227 13.37 2.93 25.57
C GLY A 227 13.95 3.71 24.38
N GLY A 228 13.82 3.19 23.15
CA GLY A 228 14.20 3.89 21.93
C GLY A 228 13.41 5.18 21.65
N TYR A 229 12.27 5.38 22.31
CA TYR A 229 11.47 6.60 22.16
C TYR A 229 11.82 7.72 23.15
N GLY A 230 12.83 7.53 24.02
CA GLY A 230 13.19 8.51 25.05
C GLY A 230 13.48 9.91 24.49
N ASP A 231 14.14 9.99 23.34
CA ASP A 231 14.56 11.25 22.71
C ASP A 231 13.37 12.07 22.14
N LEU A 232 12.19 11.48 21.99
CA LEU A 232 11.01 12.18 21.45
C LEU A 232 10.49 13.27 22.40
N MET A 233 10.77 13.17 23.69
CA MET A 233 10.31 14.12 24.71
C MET A 233 10.86 15.54 24.50
N GLU A 234 11.98 15.70 23.78
CA GLU A 234 12.57 17.01 23.51
C GLU A 234 11.78 17.82 22.48
N THR A 235 11.06 17.14 21.58
CA THR A 235 10.46 17.74 20.38
C THR A 235 8.92 17.59 20.32
N TYR A 236 8.36 16.63 21.04
CA TYR A 236 6.95 16.28 21.00
C TYR A 236 6.33 16.25 22.40
N MET A 237 5.02 16.44 22.48
CA MET A 237 4.25 16.14 23.69
C MET A 237 4.10 14.62 23.82
N HIS A 238 5.18 13.95 24.21
CA HIS A 238 5.30 12.50 24.21
C HIS A 238 4.75 11.89 25.51
N ARG A 239 3.96 10.80 25.38
CA ARG A 239 3.51 9.97 26.50
C ARG A 239 3.68 8.50 26.15
N THR A 240 4.12 7.69 27.12
CA THR A 240 4.25 6.24 26.95
C THR A 240 3.10 5.48 27.64
N VAL A 241 2.66 4.39 27.01
CA VAL A 241 1.73 3.40 27.59
C VAL A 241 2.56 2.24 28.14
N ARG A 242 2.38 1.87 29.42
CA ARG A 242 3.09 0.74 30.04
C ARG A 242 2.31 -0.56 29.90
N HIS A 243 2.63 -1.36 28.88
CA HIS A 243 1.99 -2.66 28.65
C HIS A 243 2.39 -3.72 29.69
N SER A 244 3.51 -3.54 30.40
CA SER A 244 4.05 -4.50 31.37
C SER A 244 3.28 -4.61 32.69
N LEU A 245 2.41 -3.64 33.00
CA LEU A 245 1.64 -3.57 34.25
C LEU A 245 0.14 -3.82 34.07
N GLY A 246 -0.32 -4.21 32.88
CA GLY A 246 -1.75 -4.37 32.59
C GLY A 246 -2.53 -3.04 32.48
N GLU A 247 -1.83 -1.90 32.44
CA GLU A 247 -2.41 -0.57 32.24
C GLU A 247 -2.71 -0.33 30.76
N TYR A 248 -3.88 -0.77 30.27
CA TYR A 248 -4.32 -0.47 28.90
C TYR A 248 -4.76 1.00 28.70
N VAL A 249 -4.92 1.75 29.80
CA VAL A 249 -5.39 3.15 29.81
C VAL A 249 -4.83 3.85 31.06
N ARG A 250 -3.83 4.73 30.91
CA ARG A 250 -3.30 5.57 32.04
C ARG A 250 -4.22 6.75 32.39
N SER A 251 -5.14 7.06 31.49
CA SER A 251 -6.20 8.06 31.51
C SER A 251 -6.98 7.83 30.21
N VAL A 252 -8.28 8.05 30.16
CA VAL A 252 -9.21 7.67 29.06
C VAL A 252 -8.65 7.91 27.63
N ASP A 253 -7.73 8.85 27.46
CA ASP A 253 -7.15 9.24 26.17
C ASP A 253 -5.75 8.71 25.80
N VAL A 254 -5.03 7.92 26.62
CA VAL A 254 -3.64 7.48 26.28
C VAL A 254 -3.58 5.98 26.01
N HIS A 255 -3.53 5.60 24.73
CA HIS A 255 -3.47 4.22 24.22
C HIS A 255 -2.87 4.17 22.80
N THR A 256 -2.48 2.99 22.34
CA THR A 256 -1.94 2.66 20.99
C THR A 256 -2.86 1.72 20.17
N ASN A 257 -4.13 1.59 20.57
CA ASN A 257 -5.09 0.66 19.95
C ASN A 257 -5.27 0.84 18.43
N THR A 258 -5.13 2.06 17.91
CA THR A 258 -5.36 2.35 16.50
C THR A 258 -4.23 1.77 15.64
N ILE A 259 -2.99 1.95 16.08
CA ILE A 259 -1.83 1.39 15.39
C ILE A 259 -1.74 -0.14 15.55
N GLU A 260 -2.12 -0.67 16.73
CA GLU A 260 -2.23 -2.10 16.93
C GLU A 260 -3.25 -2.75 15.98
N SER A 261 -4.37 -2.07 15.73
CA SER A 261 -5.38 -2.51 14.76
C SER A 261 -4.82 -2.58 13.33
N LEU A 262 -4.02 -1.58 12.92
CA LEU A 262 -3.31 -1.57 11.64
C LEU A 262 -2.38 -2.79 11.51
N TRP A 263 -1.59 -3.08 12.55
CA TRP A 263 -0.71 -4.25 12.59
C TRP A 263 -1.47 -5.56 12.60
N SER A 264 -2.61 -5.61 13.28
CA SER A 264 -3.49 -6.77 13.28
C SER A 264 -4.00 -7.09 11.87
N MET A 265 -4.38 -6.06 11.11
CA MET A 265 -4.78 -6.21 9.71
C MET A 265 -3.63 -6.72 8.83
N PHE A 266 -2.43 -6.13 8.96
CA PHE A 266 -1.25 -6.59 8.22
C PHE A 266 -0.91 -8.05 8.53
N LYS A 267 -0.83 -8.43 9.82
CA LYS A 267 -0.49 -9.79 10.26
C LYS A 267 -1.51 -10.81 9.78
N ARG A 268 -2.81 -10.48 9.79
CA ARG A 268 -3.87 -11.36 9.24
C ARG A 268 -3.74 -11.52 7.73
N GLY A 269 -3.43 -10.45 7.00
CA GLY A 269 -3.18 -10.52 5.56
C GLY A 269 -1.94 -11.36 5.23
N PHE A 270 -0.85 -11.21 6.00
CA PHE A 270 0.34 -12.04 5.87
C PHE A 270 0.00 -13.52 6.03
N VAL A 271 -0.72 -13.91 7.09
CA VAL A 271 -1.03 -15.31 7.38
C VAL A 271 -2.10 -15.89 6.45
N GLY A 272 -3.14 -15.13 6.13
CA GLY A 272 -4.34 -15.64 5.46
C GLY A 272 -4.42 -15.36 3.95
N LYS A 273 -3.72 -14.34 3.44
CA LYS A 273 -3.84 -13.92 2.04
C LYS A 273 -2.58 -14.19 1.23
N TYR A 274 -1.44 -13.78 1.78
CA TYR A 274 -0.18 -13.79 1.04
C TYR A 274 0.68 -15.01 1.37
N HIS A 275 0.61 -15.51 2.60
CA HIS A 275 1.41 -16.60 3.20
C HIS A 275 2.93 -16.38 3.22
N ARG A 276 3.48 -15.60 2.27
CA ARG A 276 4.88 -15.25 2.16
C ARG A 276 5.04 -13.84 1.58
N MET A 277 5.73 -12.98 2.32
CA MET A 277 6.25 -11.70 1.84
C MET A 277 7.76 -11.74 1.98
N SER A 278 8.51 -11.60 0.88
CA SER A 278 9.97 -11.50 0.96
C SER A 278 10.37 -10.14 1.53
N PHE A 279 11.46 -10.09 2.31
CA PHE A 279 11.96 -8.81 2.84
C PHE A 279 12.29 -7.81 1.74
N LYS A 280 12.78 -8.29 0.58
CA LYS A 280 13.00 -7.49 -0.63
C LYS A 280 11.77 -6.70 -1.08
N HIS A 281 10.58 -7.26 -0.94
CA HIS A 281 9.33 -6.62 -1.36
C HIS A 281 8.48 -6.12 -0.20
N LEU A 282 8.94 -6.25 1.05
CA LEU A 282 8.15 -5.97 2.23
C LEU A 282 7.57 -4.55 2.22
N HIS A 283 8.37 -3.56 1.81
CA HIS A 283 7.91 -2.16 1.69
C HIS A 283 6.65 -2.03 0.83
N ARG A 284 6.57 -2.72 -0.32
CA ARG A 284 5.40 -2.66 -1.21
C ARG A 284 4.13 -3.22 -0.56
N TYR A 285 4.27 -4.22 0.30
CA TYR A 285 3.13 -4.74 1.06
C TYR A 285 2.75 -3.78 2.19
N VAL A 286 3.73 -3.23 2.91
CA VAL A 286 3.48 -2.20 3.93
C VAL A 286 2.72 -1.02 3.32
N ASP A 287 3.20 -0.51 2.18
CA ASP A 287 2.56 0.57 1.41
C ASP A 287 1.11 0.22 1.05
N GLU A 288 0.82 -1.01 0.62
CA GLU A 288 -0.55 -1.46 0.32
C GLU A 288 -1.47 -1.36 1.56
N PHE A 289 -1.04 -1.87 2.71
CA PHE A 289 -1.86 -1.84 3.92
C PHE A 289 -2.08 -0.41 4.44
N VAL A 290 -1.06 0.44 4.35
CA VAL A 290 -1.15 1.87 4.68
C VAL A 290 -2.13 2.56 3.73
N TRP A 291 -1.97 2.37 2.43
CA TRP A 291 -2.85 2.95 1.42
C TRP A 291 -4.31 2.53 1.66
N ARG A 292 -4.57 1.24 1.89
CA ARG A 292 -5.92 0.72 2.21
C ARG A 292 -6.51 1.38 3.44
N ARG A 293 -5.72 1.63 4.49
CA ARG A 293 -6.16 2.37 5.68
C ARG A 293 -6.51 3.81 5.33
N ASN A 294 -5.73 4.46 4.46
CA ASN A 294 -5.86 5.87 4.14
C ASN A 294 -7.02 6.18 3.18
N VAL A 295 -7.42 5.22 2.33
CA VAL A 295 -8.53 5.38 1.38
C VAL A 295 -9.81 4.64 1.80
N ARG A 296 -9.85 4.12 3.03
CA ARG A 296 -10.93 3.23 3.52
C ARG A 296 -12.34 3.82 3.41
N ASP A 297 -12.43 5.15 3.45
CA ASP A 297 -13.69 5.91 3.42
C ASP A 297 -14.10 6.32 2.00
N LEU A 298 -13.26 6.02 0.99
CA LEU A 298 -13.57 6.25 -0.43
C LEU A 298 -14.39 5.11 -1.02
N ASP A 299 -15.23 5.45 -1.99
CA ASP A 299 -15.99 4.48 -2.78
C ASP A 299 -15.09 3.68 -3.71
N THR A 300 -15.58 2.54 -4.20
CA THR A 300 -14.72 1.63 -5.00
C THR A 300 -14.16 2.29 -6.26
N MET A 301 -14.97 3.09 -6.96
CA MET A 301 -14.52 3.81 -8.16
C MET A 301 -13.49 4.90 -7.84
N GLU A 302 -13.67 5.60 -6.72
CA GLU A 302 -12.71 6.62 -6.27
C GLU A 302 -11.38 5.98 -5.89
N GLN A 303 -11.42 4.86 -5.15
CA GLN A 303 -10.23 4.06 -4.85
C GLN A 303 -9.50 3.65 -6.12
N MET A 304 -10.22 3.16 -7.14
CA MET A 304 -9.63 2.79 -8.43
C MET A 304 -8.95 3.98 -9.11
N VAL A 305 -9.56 5.17 -9.10
CA VAL A 305 -8.97 6.39 -9.66
C VAL A 305 -7.69 6.79 -8.90
N GLU A 306 -7.71 6.75 -7.57
CA GLU A 306 -6.53 7.02 -6.74
C GLU A 306 -5.39 6.04 -7.03
N MET A 307 -5.69 4.74 -7.23
CA MET A 307 -4.67 3.77 -7.66
C MET A 307 -4.06 4.19 -9.00
N VAL A 308 -4.89 4.51 -10.00
CA VAL A 308 -4.41 4.86 -11.35
C VAL A 308 -3.56 6.12 -11.33
N ARG A 309 -3.93 7.13 -10.54
CA ARG A 309 -3.11 8.34 -10.35
C ARG A 309 -1.76 7.99 -9.73
N GLY A 310 -1.75 7.14 -8.70
CA GLY A 310 -0.51 6.64 -8.09
C GLY A 310 0.39 5.86 -9.05
N MET A 311 -0.17 5.27 -10.12
CA MET A 311 0.61 4.55 -11.14
C MET A 311 1.39 5.46 -12.08
N ALA A 312 1.04 6.75 -12.16
CA ALA A 312 1.71 7.69 -13.04
C ALA A 312 3.15 7.94 -12.58
N ASN A 313 4.05 8.19 -13.54
CA ASN A 313 5.47 8.45 -13.35
C ASN A 313 6.24 7.33 -12.61
N ARG A 314 5.72 6.10 -12.63
CA ARG A 314 6.32 4.94 -11.97
C ARG A 314 6.51 3.81 -12.95
N ARG A 315 7.76 3.55 -13.34
CA ARG A 315 8.09 2.38 -14.16
C ARG A 315 8.77 1.32 -13.29
N LEU A 316 8.23 0.11 -13.31
CA LEU A 316 8.80 -1.04 -12.60
C LEU A 316 8.99 -2.19 -13.59
N ARG A 317 10.24 -2.58 -13.84
CA ARG A 317 10.56 -3.69 -14.75
C ARG A 317 10.55 -5.00 -13.97
N TYR A 318 10.33 -6.11 -14.68
CA TYR A 318 10.37 -7.43 -14.07
C TYR A 318 11.75 -7.73 -13.46
N ALA A 319 12.83 -7.33 -14.14
CA ALA A 319 14.20 -7.46 -13.66
C ALA A 319 14.40 -6.78 -12.29
N ASP A 320 13.84 -5.58 -12.09
CA ASP A 320 13.96 -4.83 -10.83
C ASP A 320 13.23 -5.53 -9.66
N LEU A 321 12.31 -6.45 -9.96
CA LEU A 321 11.62 -7.26 -8.95
C LEU A 321 12.37 -8.55 -8.63
N VAL A 322 13.03 -9.18 -9.60
CA VAL A 322 13.66 -10.49 -9.40
C VAL A 322 15.15 -10.41 -9.06
N ALA A 323 15.86 -9.34 -9.46
CA ALA A 323 17.28 -9.10 -9.15
C ALA A 323 17.49 -8.74 -7.68
#